data_AF-A0A5C6EPF1-F1
#
_entry.id   AF-A0A5C6EPF1-F1
#
_cell.length_a   1.000
_cell.length_b   1.000
_cell.length_c   1.000
_cell.angle_alpha   90.00
_cell.angle_beta   90.00
_cell.angle_gamma   90.00
#
_symmetry.space_group_name_H-M   'P 1'
#
loop_
_entity.id
_entity.type
_entity.pdbx_description
1 polymer ?
#
loop_
_entity_poly.entity_id
_entity_poly.type
_entity_poly.pdbx_seq_one_letter_code
_entity_poly.pdbx_strand_id
1 'polypeptide(L)'
;MLGINNTIRGSYAIWWVADMCIEHMKANDGDWPRNWDDLRDDYQTCVARSGQPWTFDELSSRVEVDWDADPIELLPFSDDSAVNLRVIWLRNGSDAHWSGREPNTMILDYLKTLPDPNANAPGG
;
A
#
# COMPACT_ATOMS: atom_id res chain seq x y z
N MET A 1 5.60 -24.93 8.15
CA MET A 1 4.12 -25.00 8.06
C MET A 1 3.57 -23.72 8.68
N LEU A 2 3.20 -22.72 7.86
CA LEU A 2 2.59 -21.49 8.37
C LEU A 2 1.15 -21.86 8.81
N GLY A 3 0.81 -21.65 10.08
CA GLY A 3 -0.52 -21.97 10.58
C GLY A 3 -1.59 -21.07 9.94
N ILE A 4 -2.80 -21.60 9.75
CA ILE A 4 -3.96 -20.89 9.15
C ILE A 4 -4.16 -19.49 9.77
N ASN A 5 -3.97 -19.37 11.09
CA ASN A 5 -4.05 -18.09 11.80
C ASN A 5 -3.02 -17.06 11.32
N ASN A 6 -1.82 -17.47 10.95
CA ASN A 6 -0.79 -16.55 10.46
C ASN A 6 -1.07 -16.08 9.03
N THR A 7 -1.65 -16.96 8.19
CA THR A 7 -2.12 -16.60 6.85
C THR A 7 -3.23 -15.56 6.94
N ILE A 8 -4.27 -15.83 7.74
CA ILE A 8 -5.40 -14.90 7.93
C ILE A 8 -4.90 -13.55 8.48
N ARG A 9 -4.05 -13.58 9.52
CA ARG A 9 -3.49 -12.34 10.08
C ARG A 9 -2.61 -11.59 9.09
N GLY A 10 -1.80 -12.29 8.29
CA GLY A 10 -1.01 -11.69 7.22
C GLY A 10 -1.89 -10.98 6.18
N SER A 11 -2.93 -11.64 5.70
CA SER A 11 -3.84 -11.08 4.69
C SER A 11 -4.56 -9.81 5.16
N TYR A 12 -4.88 -9.70 6.45
CA TYR A 12 -5.41 -8.45 7.00
C TYR A 12 -4.34 -7.39 7.24
N ALA A 13 -3.14 -7.79 7.68
CA ALA A 13 -2.04 -6.85 7.92
C ALA A 13 -1.62 -6.16 6.62
N ILE A 14 -1.49 -6.90 5.52
CA ILE A 14 -1.07 -6.32 4.24
C ILE A 14 -2.14 -5.41 3.62
N TRP A 15 -3.41 -5.74 3.80
CA TRP A 15 -4.51 -4.82 3.47
C TRP A 15 -4.38 -3.54 4.29
N TRP A 16 -4.23 -3.63 5.62
CA TRP A 16 -4.09 -2.45 6.47
C TRP A 16 -2.94 -1.53 6.04
N VAL A 17 -1.79 -2.09 5.70
CA VAL A 17 -0.64 -1.31 5.26
C VAL A 17 -0.87 -0.67 3.89
N ALA A 18 -1.59 -1.33 2.97
CA ALA A 18 -2.00 -0.70 1.71
C ALA A 18 -2.94 0.49 1.95
N ASP A 19 -3.91 0.36 2.87
CA ASP A 19 -4.77 1.48 3.27
C ASP A 19 -3.94 2.64 3.86
N MET A 20 -2.93 2.34 4.70
CA MET A 20 -2.02 3.37 5.27
C MET A 20 -1.25 4.12 4.18
N CYS A 21 -0.67 3.41 3.20
CA CYS A 21 0.05 4.07 2.10
C CYS A 21 -0.88 4.93 1.23
N ILE A 22 -2.13 4.49 1.03
CA ILE A 22 -3.15 5.28 0.32
C ILE A 22 -3.53 6.54 1.11
N GLU A 23 -3.74 6.44 2.43
CA GLU A 23 -4.00 7.63 3.25
C GLU A 23 -2.80 8.60 3.24
N HIS A 24 -1.57 8.07 3.24
CA HIS A 24 -0.37 8.89 3.13
C HIS A 24 -0.36 9.71 1.84
N MET A 25 -0.57 9.06 0.70
CA MET A 25 -0.62 9.75 -0.59
C MET A 25 -1.77 10.76 -0.65
N LYS A 26 -2.94 10.47 -0.07
CA LYS A 26 -4.05 11.44 0.01
C LYS A 26 -3.69 12.68 0.82
N ALA A 27 -2.92 12.51 1.90
CA ALA A 27 -2.53 13.58 2.80
C ALA A 27 -1.35 14.40 2.27
N ASN A 28 -0.53 13.84 1.37
CA ASN A 28 0.73 14.41 0.89
C ASN A 28 0.75 14.58 -0.65
N ASP A 29 -0.36 14.99 -1.25
CA ASP A 29 -0.46 15.34 -2.68
C ASP A 29 0.04 14.25 -3.66
N GLY A 30 -0.12 12.97 -3.29
CA GLY A 30 0.30 11.82 -4.08
C GLY A 30 1.69 11.29 -3.77
N ASP A 31 2.44 11.91 -2.85
CA ASP A 31 3.78 11.45 -2.47
C ASP A 31 3.76 10.09 -1.78
N TRP A 32 4.72 9.24 -2.13
CA TRP A 32 4.90 7.91 -1.52
C TRP A 32 5.64 7.99 -0.18
N PRO A 33 5.24 7.19 0.83
CA PRO A 33 5.96 7.13 2.10
C PRO A 33 7.40 6.62 1.91
N ARG A 34 8.35 7.20 2.64
CA ARG A 34 9.78 6.86 2.53
C ARG A 34 10.27 5.91 3.61
N ASN A 35 9.43 5.66 4.62
CA ASN A 35 9.73 4.79 5.74
C ASN A 35 8.46 4.55 6.58
N TRP A 36 8.58 3.72 7.62
CA TRP A 36 7.49 3.49 8.56
C TRP A 36 7.09 4.73 9.37
N ASP A 37 8.03 5.59 9.77
CA ASP A 37 7.70 6.76 10.58
C ASP A 37 6.76 7.73 9.85
N ASP A 38 6.88 7.83 8.52
CA ASP A 38 5.97 8.61 7.67
C ASP A 38 4.51 8.11 7.73
N LEU A 39 4.30 6.83 8.05
CA LEU A 39 2.97 6.20 8.13
C LEU A 39 2.33 6.27 9.53
N ARG A 40 2.96 6.93 10.50
CA ARG A 40 2.43 6.97 11.88
C ARG A 40 1.09 7.68 11.96
N ASP A 41 0.95 8.81 11.27
CA ASP A 41 -0.30 9.58 11.27
C ASP A 41 -1.39 8.87 10.47
N ASP A 42 -1.01 8.19 9.38
CA ASP A 42 -1.92 7.39 8.54
C ASP A 42 -2.46 6.16 9.28
N TYR A 43 -1.62 5.53 10.10
CA TYR A 43 -2.06 4.49 11.03
C TYR A 43 -3.11 5.02 11.99
N GLN A 44 -2.92 6.20 12.59
CA GLN A 44 -3.92 6.78 13.49
C GLN A 44 -5.23 7.12 12.76
N THR A 45 -5.14 7.57 11.51
CA THR A 45 -6.31 7.82 10.64
C THR A 45 -7.08 6.52 10.39
N CYS A 46 -6.38 5.43 10.06
CA CYS A 46 -6.98 4.12 9.87
C CYS A 46 -7.58 3.56 11.18
N VAL A 47 -6.93 3.77 12.32
CA VAL A 47 -7.46 3.41 13.65
C VAL A 47 -8.75 4.18 13.98
N ALA A 48 -8.77 5.48 13.74
CA ALA A 48 -9.96 6.30 13.95
C ALA A 48 -11.14 5.86 13.06
N ARG A 49 -10.85 5.43 11.83
CA ARG A 49 -11.85 4.97 10.85
C ARG A 49 -12.42 3.59 11.16
N SER A 50 -11.59 2.65 11.63
CA SER A 50 -11.92 1.22 11.64
C SER A 50 -11.73 0.53 13.00
N GLY A 51 -11.38 1.28 14.04
CA GLY A 51 -10.95 0.75 15.33
C GLY A 51 -9.49 0.30 15.31
N GLN A 52 -9.00 -0.22 16.44
CA GLN A 52 -7.59 -0.63 16.61
C GLN A 52 -7.41 -2.16 16.66
N PRO A 53 -7.57 -2.90 15.54
CA PRO A 53 -7.33 -4.34 15.49
C PRO A 53 -5.85 -4.73 15.44
N TRP A 54 -4.95 -3.77 15.18
CA TRP A 54 -3.51 -3.96 15.07
C TRP A 54 -2.78 -2.89 15.84
N THR A 55 -1.60 -3.22 16.37
CA THR A 55 -0.61 -2.20 16.73
C THR A 55 0.27 -1.86 15.52
N PHE A 56 0.86 -0.66 15.53
CA PHE A 56 1.79 -0.24 14.49
C PHE A 56 2.99 -1.21 14.37
N ASP A 57 3.54 -1.66 15.49
CA ASP A 57 4.67 -2.61 15.52
C ASP A 57 4.29 -4.00 14.99
N GLU A 58 3.04 -4.43 15.22
CA GLU A 58 2.55 -5.67 14.62
C GLU A 58 2.45 -5.59 13.10
N LEU A 59 2.09 -4.43 12.54
CA LEU A 59 2.05 -4.24 11.08
C LEU A 59 3.47 -4.18 10.52
N SER A 60 4.35 -3.37 11.12
CA SER A 60 5.73 -3.21 10.66
C SER A 60 6.55 -4.49 10.72
N SER A 61 6.29 -5.36 11.71
CA SER A 61 6.93 -6.68 11.82
C SER A 61 6.38 -7.75 10.86
N ARG A 62 5.30 -7.47 10.12
CA ARG A 62 4.64 -8.44 9.23
C ARG A 62 4.74 -8.07 7.75
N VAL A 63 4.82 -6.79 7.45
CA VAL A 63 4.75 -6.26 6.08
C VAL A 63 6.05 -5.56 5.75
N GLU A 64 6.45 -5.66 4.49
CA GLU A 64 7.45 -4.82 3.86
C GLU A 64 6.77 -3.91 2.86
N VAL A 65 7.35 -2.73 2.69
CA VAL A 65 7.00 -1.76 1.67
C VAL A 65 8.30 -1.40 0.94
N ASP A 66 8.23 -1.30 -0.38
CA ASP A 66 9.28 -0.69 -1.17
C ASP A 66 9.21 0.82 -0.98
N TRP A 67 10.09 1.36 -0.13
CA TRP A 67 10.13 2.78 0.18
C TRP A 67 10.70 3.64 -0.96
N ASP A 68 11.39 3.01 -1.91
CA ASP A 68 12.00 3.67 -3.06
C ASP A 68 11.05 3.73 -4.27
N ALA A 69 9.82 3.23 -4.13
CA ALA A 69 8.83 3.26 -5.20
C ALA A 69 8.39 4.70 -5.54
N ASP A 70 8.31 4.99 -6.84
CA ASP A 70 7.84 6.28 -7.36
C ASP A 70 6.43 6.13 -7.98
N PRO A 71 5.37 6.72 -7.38
CA PRO A 71 4.00 6.71 -7.90
C PRO A 71 3.87 7.03 -9.39
N ILE A 72 4.69 7.94 -9.92
CA ILE A 72 4.67 8.36 -11.33
C ILE A 72 5.16 7.22 -12.22
N GLU A 73 6.20 6.49 -11.80
CA GLU A 73 6.74 5.33 -12.51
C GLU A 73 5.79 4.13 -12.45
N LEU A 74 4.85 4.10 -11.50
CA LEU A 74 3.86 3.01 -11.34
C LEU A 74 2.62 3.16 -12.25
N LEU A 75 2.30 4.38 -12.70
CA LEU A 75 1.14 4.67 -13.55
C LEU A 75 1.13 4.00 -14.95
N PRO A 76 2.26 3.82 -15.67
CA PRO A 76 2.29 3.20 -17.01
C PRO A 76 1.91 1.71 -17.01
N PHE A 77 1.94 1.04 -15.85
CA PHE A 77 1.57 -0.38 -15.73
C PHE A 77 0.04 -0.61 -15.63
N SER A 78 -0.74 0.46 -15.81
CA SER A 78 -2.20 0.54 -15.57
C SER A 78 -3.09 -0.29 -16.48
N ASP A 79 -2.66 -0.64 -17.70
CA ASP A 79 -3.56 -1.25 -18.70
C ASP A 79 -3.44 -2.78 -18.89
N ASP A 80 -2.36 -3.44 -18.43
CA ASP A 80 -2.26 -4.92 -18.44
C ASP A 80 -1.05 -5.47 -17.63
N SER A 81 -0.21 -4.60 -17.07
CA SER A 81 1.08 -4.98 -16.44
C SER A 81 1.07 -4.91 -14.90
N ALA A 82 -0.11 -4.77 -14.30
CA ALA A 82 -0.31 -4.83 -12.84
C ALA A 82 0.33 -6.07 -12.20
N VAL A 83 0.55 -7.12 -13.00
CA VAL A 83 1.21 -8.38 -12.61
C VAL A 83 2.63 -8.17 -12.06
N ASN A 84 3.29 -7.04 -12.37
CA ASN A 84 4.66 -6.77 -11.91
C ASN A 84 4.78 -5.67 -10.85
N LEU A 85 3.68 -5.00 -10.47
CA LEU A 85 3.74 -4.02 -9.39
C LEU A 85 3.90 -4.76 -8.06
N ARG A 86 5.06 -4.61 -7.42
CA ARG A 86 5.34 -5.25 -6.12
C ARG A 86 5.98 -4.24 -5.17
N VAL A 87 5.17 -3.35 -4.63
CA VAL A 87 5.56 -2.32 -3.68
C VAL A 87 5.17 -2.65 -2.24
N ILE A 88 4.28 -3.63 -2.02
CA ILE A 88 3.92 -4.11 -0.68
C ILE A 88 3.89 -5.65 -0.69
N TRP A 89 4.56 -6.29 0.28
CA TRP A 89 4.55 -7.76 0.45
C TRP A 89 4.65 -8.20 1.91
N LEU A 90 4.25 -9.45 2.20
CA LEU A 90 4.44 -10.03 3.53
C LEU A 90 5.90 -10.41 3.76
N ARG A 91 6.48 -10.05 4.91
CA ARG A 91 7.85 -10.41 5.33
C ARG A 91 8.11 -11.92 5.32
N ASN A 92 7.06 -12.72 5.50
CA ASN A 92 7.17 -14.19 5.50
C ASN A 92 7.23 -14.80 4.09
N GLY A 93 7.21 -13.97 3.04
CA GLY A 93 7.25 -14.40 1.63
C GLY A 93 5.95 -14.99 1.10
N SER A 94 4.86 -14.96 1.86
CA SER A 94 3.55 -15.42 1.41
C SER A 94 2.86 -14.36 0.56
N ASP A 95 2.19 -14.77 -0.51
CA ASP A 95 1.34 -13.87 -1.32
C ASP A 95 -0.13 -13.91 -0.86
N ALA A 96 -0.36 -14.23 0.41
CA ALA A 96 -1.71 -14.45 0.94
C ALA A 96 -2.42 -13.12 1.16
N HIS A 97 -3.54 -12.92 0.46
CA HIS A 97 -4.39 -11.74 0.56
C HIS A 97 -5.87 -12.14 0.48
N TRP A 98 -6.75 -11.24 0.91
CA TRP A 98 -8.19 -11.41 0.71
C TRP A 98 -8.56 -11.08 -0.74
N SER A 99 -9.51 -11.82 -1.31
CA SER A 99 -10.02 -11.54 -2.66
C SER A 99 -10.51 -10.08 -2.77
N GLY A 100 -10.07 -9.37 -3.81
CA GLY A 100 -10.34 -7.94 -4.00
C GLY A 100 -9.55 -6.99 -3.07
N ARG A 101 -8.59 -7.52 -2.31
CA ARG A 101 -7.70 -6.77 -1.40
C ARG A 101 -6.25 -7.20 -1.58
N GLU A 102 -5.86 -7.47 -2.82
CA GLU A 102 -4.45 -7.59 -3.16
C GLU A 102 -3.84 -6.18 -3.04
N PRO A 103 -2.79 -6.00 -2.21
CA PRO A 103 -2.30 -4.67 -1.84
C PRO A 103 -1.78 -3.86 -3.03
N ASN A 104 -1.08 -4.47 -3.98
CA ASN A 104 -0.49 -3.75 -5.11
C ASN A 104 -1.57 -3.28 -6.10
N THR A 105 -2.62 -4.08 -6.28
CA THR A 105 -3.83 -3.73 -7.02
C THR A 105 -4.54 -2.56 -6.35
N MET A 106 -4.65 -2.56 -5.01
CA MET A 106 -5.22 -1.42 -4.28
C MET A 106 -4.42 -0.13 -4.50
N ILE A 107 -3.09 -0.19 -4.46
CA ILE A 107 -2.24 0.97 -4.78
C ILE A 107 -2.46 1.43 -6.23
N LEU A 108 -2.41 0.51 -7.19
CA LEU A 108 -2.60 0.82 -8.61
C LEU A 108 -3.97 1.45 -8.88
N ASP A 109 -5.03 0.91 -8.28
CA ASP A 109 -6.38 1.43 -8.40
C ASP A 109 -6.48 2.86 -7.85
N TYR A 110 -5.81 3.14 -6.73
CA TYR A 110 -5.75 4.49 -6.19
C TYR A 110 -4.96 5.45 -7.08
N LEU A 111 -3.78 5.03 -7.58
CA LEU A 111 -2.96 5.85 -8.47
C LEU A 111 -3.72 6.25 -9.74
N LYS A 112 -4.55 5.35 -10.29
CA LYS A 112 -5.44 5.65 -11.43
C LYS A 112 -6.49 6.73 -11.15
N THR A 113 -6.76 7.06 -9.88
CA THR A 113 -7.65 8.16 -9.49
C THR A 113 -6.96 9.51 -9.38
N LEU A 114 -5.62 9.51 -9.33
CA LEU A 114 -4.84 10.75 -9.28
C LEU A 114 -4.89 11.47 -10.64
N PRO A 115 -4.86 12.81 -10.65
CA PRO A 115 -4.68 13.56 -11.88
C PRO A 115 -3.39 13.12 -12.60
N ASP A 116 -3.41 13.02 -13.93
CA ASP A 116 -2.20 12.71 -14.69
C ASP A 116 -1.13 13.78 -14.38
N PRO A 117 -0.01 13.41 -13.74
CA PRO A 117 1.05 14.36 -13.39
C PRO A 117 1.65 15.02 -14.65
N ASN A 118 1.53 14.38 -15.82
CA ASN A 118 2.02 14.89 -17.09
C ASN A 118 1.01 15.80 -17.82
N ALA A 119 -0.25 15.85 -17.41
CA ALA A 119 -1.26 16.69 -18.06
C ALA A 119 -1.01 18.20 -17.90
N ASN A 120 -0.14 18.59 -16.96
CA ASN A 120 0.28 19.98 -16.72
C ASN A 120 1.68 20.31 -17.25
N ALA A 121 2.39 19.37 -17.90
CA ALA A 121 3.64 19.71 -18.58
C ALA A 121 3.31 20.56 -19.82
N PRO A 122 3.75 21.83 -19.91
CA PRO A 122 3.61 22.57 -21.15
C PRO A 122 4.37 21.79 -22.24
N GLY A 123 3.63 21.39 -23.29
CA GLY A 123 4.16 20.58 -24.38
C GLY A 123 5.49 21.13 -24.90
N GLY A 124 6.47 20.25 -25.00
CA GLY A 124 7.75 20.51 -25.67
C GLY A 124 7.57 20.73 -27.17
#